data_AF-A0AAE7REF1-F1
#
_entry.id   AF-A0AAE7REF1-F1
#
_cell.length_a   1.000
_cell.length_b   1.000
_cell.length_c   1.000
_cell.angle_alpha   90.00
_cell.angle_beta   90.00
_cell.angle_gamma   90.00
#
_symmetry.space_group_name_H-M   'P 1'
#
loop_
_entity.id
_entity.type
_entity.pdbx_description
1 polymer ?
#
loop_
_entity_poly.entity_id
_entity_poly.type
_entity_poly.pdbx_seq_one_letter_code
_entity_poly.pdbx_strand_id
1 'polypeptide(L)'
;MQLSFEHLKLPMELDFGADDIVTLRVQDNGMYSVRLDMMSKPSVVSLDRAYDTIWVSYGRKPGGALHLERSFVYPKELPKLLETFFDKGDVEKAMRALMSRPDSTPPQPHAGRLVFIDIDGVLLSFRSWTTSHNAPLWRSPVAQRMKHLELDQTSIGLLVRLCDLAKARLVLTSTWRKTWPHDLTALHDRLIEQGLRRDLWHHEWMVPVAAGRSKWQELATWGGWSKDAVALIIDDELPPEDVPPVISEQAVLLQADKFEGFGAYNYFDALEFFGVKDKAVKPPTGLPPDRGCQPYPTMKPTLPRSAPSMFRL
;
A
#
# COMPACT_ATOMS: atom_id res chain seq x y z
N MET A 1 -2.79 30.07 21.18
CA MET A 1 -2.61 30.77 19.89
C MET A 1 -3.61 30.17 18.92
N GLN A 2 -4.56 30.95 18.38
CA GLN A 2 -5.58 30.44 17.45
C GLN A 2 -5.01 30.52 16.03
N LEU A 3 -4.63 29.38 15.48
CA LEU A 3 -4.16 29.27 14.09
C LEU A 3 -5.35 28.89 13.18
N SER A 4 -5.35 29.37 11.95
CA SER A 4 -6.38 29.10 10.95
C SER A 4 -5.70 28.56 9.68
N PHE A 5 -5.95 27.30 9.33
CA PHE A 5 -5.69 26.83 7.97
C PHE A 5 -6.83 27.35 7.09
N GLU A 6 -6.53 28.16 6.07
CA GLU A 6 -7.54 28.81 5.21
C GLU A 6 -8.50 27.82 4.52
N HIS A 7 -8.12 26.53 4.45
CA HIS A 7 -8.94 25.45 3.87
C HIS A 7 -9.78 24.67 4.90
N LEU A 8 -9.45 24.73 6.20
CA LEU A 8 -10.12 23.93 7.22
C LEU A 8 -11.03 24.76 8.14
N LYS A 9 -10.74 26.05 8.41
CA LYS A 9 -11.54 26.91 9.31
C LYS A 9 -11.95 26.25 10.64
N LEU A 10 -11.10 25.40 11.20
CA LEU A 10 -11.36 24.71 12.47
C LEU A 10 -10.58 25.34 13.62
N PRO A 11 -11.16 25.48 14.82
CA PRO A 11 -10.41 25.88 16.00
C PRO A 11 -9.37 24.82 16.37
N MET A 12 -8.15 25.28 16.64
CA MET A 12 -7.01 24.45 17.01
C MET A 12 -6.57 24.77 18.44
N GLU A 13 -6.30 23.72 19.21
CA GLU A 13 -5.70 23.79 20.53
C GLU A 13 -4.32 23.13 20.52
N LEU A 14 -3.34 23.84 21.05
CA LEU A 14 -1.98 23.32 21.26
C LEU A 14 -1.84 22.99 22.74
N ASP A 15 -1.56 21.72 23.04
CA ASP A 15 -1.26 21.25 24.38
C ASP A 15 0.23 20.90 24.48
N PHE A 16 0.91 21.47 25.47
CA PHE A 16 2.33 21.23 25.74
C PHE A 16 2.40 20.24 26.89
N GLY A 17 2.54 18.95 26.56
CA GLY A 17 2.60 17.87 27.53
C GLY A 17 3.97 17.76 28.22
N ALA A 18 4.09 16.78 29.11
CA ALA A 18 5.38 16.36 29.63
C ALA A 18 6.27 15.81 28.50
N ASP A 19 7.59 15.86 28.68
CA ASP A 19 8.61 15.38 27.73
C ASP A 19 8.66 16.14 26.40
N ASP A 20 8.41 17.46 26.43
CA ASP A 20 8.52 18.34 25.27
C ASP A 20 7.53 18.01 24.12
N ILE A 21 6.51 17.19 24.37
CA ILE A 21 5.54 16.77 23.36
C ILE A 21 4.49 17.87 23.11
N VAL A 22 4.47 18.41 21.90
CA VAL A 22 3.45 19.35 21.40
C VAL A 22 2.34 18.54 20.74
N THR A 23 1.17 18.50 21.36
CA THR A 23 -0.03 17.87 20.79
C THR A 23 -0.88 18.94 20.09
N LEU A 24 -1.02 18.83 18.77
CA LEU A 24 -1.96 19.64 18.00
C LEU A 24 -3.32 18.97 17.96
N ARG A 25 -4.33 19.50 18.65
CA ARG A 25 -5.72 19.06 18.51
C ARG A 25 -6.47 19.99 17.56
N VAL A 26 -7.03 19.43 16.50
CA VAL A 26 -7.94 20.14 15.59
C VAL A 26 -9.34 19.64 15.88
N GLN A 27 -10.23 20.51 16.38
CA GLN A 27 -11.57 20.10 16.79
C GLN A 27 -12.63 20.70 15.84
N ASP A 28 -13.29 19.86 15.05
CA ASP A 28 -14.52 20.24 14.33
C ASP A 28 -15.71 19.57 14.98
N ASN A 29 -16.51 20.32 15.74
CA ASN A 29 -17.85 19.91 16.21
C ASN A 29 -17.99 18.47 16.76
N GLY A 30 -16.90 17.89 17.27
CA GLY A 30 -16.81 16.52 17.81
C GLY A 30 -16.45 15.38 16.83
N MET A 31 -15.90 15.65 15.63
CA MET A 31 -15.60 14.61 14.62
C MET A 31 -14.13 14.22 14.43
N TYR A 32 -13.17 15.12 14.68
CA TYR A 32 -11.75 14.86 14.40
C TYR A 32 -10.87 15.20 15.59
N SER A 33 -9.82 14.43 15.80
CA SER A 33 -8.69 14.82 16.64
C SER A 33 -7.40 14.36 15.95
N VAL A 34 -6.61 15.32 15.47
CA VAL A 34 -5.23 15.03 15.07
C VAL A 34 -4.39 14.98 16.33
N ARG A 35 -3.39 14.11 16.38
CA ARG A 35 -2.34 14.12 17.38
C ARG A 35 -1.01 14.02 16.66
N LEU A 36 -0.30 15.13 16.65
CA LEU A 36 1.12 15.18 16.31
C LEU A 36 1.86 15.08 17.62
N ASP A 37 2.79 14.13 17.76
CA ASP A 37 3.72 14.11 18.90
C ASP A 37 5.04 14.71 18.42
N MET A 38 5.20 16.03 18.59
CA MET A 38 6.41 16.75 18.19
C MET A 38 7.20 17.16 19.43
N MET A 39 8.53 16.99 19.45
CA MET A 39 9.34 17.56 20.53
C MET A 39 9.38 19.10 20.38
N SER A 40 9.53 19.83 21.50
CA SER A 40 9.51 21.30 21.61
C SER A 40 10.59 22.01 20.79
N LYS A 41 11.56 21.26 20.25
CA LYS A 41 12.55 21.74 19.29
C LYS A 41 12.65 20.79 18.09
N PRO A 42 12.68 21.31 16.85
CA PRO A 42 12.86 20.50 15.66
C PRO A 42 14.29 19.93 15.67
N SER A 43 14.39 18.63 15.86
CA SER A 43 15.61 17.83 15.74
C SER A 43 15.38 16.71 14.73
N VAL A 44 16.45 16.13 14.20
CA VAL A 44 16.34 14.97 13.30
C VAL A 44 15.57 13.84 13.97
N VAL A 45 15.83 13.59 15.26
CA VAL A 45 15.15 12.54 16.05
C VAL A 45 13.65 12.82 16.24
N SER A 46 13.29 14.09 16.44
CA SER A 46 11.88 14.47 16.60
C SER A 46 11.13 14.47 15.27
N LEU A 47 11.80 14.75 14.14
CA LEU A 47 11.21 14.66 12.81
C LEU A 47 11.08 13.21 12.33
N ASP A 48 12.06 12.36 12.59
CA ASP A 48 12.03 10.92 12.32
C ASP A 48 10.86 10.28 13.08
N ARG A 49 10.73 10.59 14.38
CA ARG A 49 9.54 10.21 15.16
C ARG A 49 8.27 10.81 14.59
N ALA A 50 8.21 12.11 14.29
CA ALA A 50 7.00 12.71 13.73
C ALA A 50 6.59 12.00 12.43
N TYR A 51 7.53 11.66 11.54
CA TYR A 51 7.30 10.93 10.29
C TYR A 51 6.63 9.56 10.52
N ASP A 52 7.08 8.84 11.55
CA ASP A 52 6.53 7.52 11.93
C ASP A 52 5.26 7.61 12.81
N THR A 53 4.94 8.79 13.36
CA THR A 53 4.02 8.96 14.51
C THR A 53 2.95 10.02 14.25
N ILE A 54 2.62 10.35 12.99
CA ILE A 54 1.45 11.22 12.73
C ILE A 54 0.18 10.38 12.85
N TRP A 55 -0.58 10.65 13.90
CA TRP A 55 -1.86 10.00 14.15
C TRP A 55 -2.99 10.97 13.82
N VAL A 56 -3.74 10.68 12.77
CA VAL A 56 -5.06 11.30 12.59
C VAL A 56 -6.07 10.34 13.19
N SER A 57 -6.81 10.76 14.22
CA SER A 57 -7.87 9.95 14.83
C SER A 57 -9.25 10.55 14.51
N TYR A 58 -10.20 9.67 14.23
CA TYR A 58 -11.58 10.03 13.88
C TYR A 58 -12.50 9.51 14.98
N GLY A 59 -13.45 10.32 15.43
CA GLY A 59 -14.45 9.90 16.42
C GLY A 59 -15.84 10.35 15.99
N ARG A 60 -16.86 9.51 16.19
CA ARG A 60 -18.26 9.98 16.17
C ARG A 60 -18.68 10.39 17.60
N LYS A 61 -19.61 11.35 17.67
CA LYS A 61 -20.26 11.95 18.86
C LYS A 61 -20.67 10.94 19.97
N PRO A 62 -20.92 11.41 21.21
CA PRO A 62 -20.72 10.63 22.44
C PRO A 62 -21.73 9.49 22.61
N GLY A 63 -21.21 8.29 22.90
CA GLY A 63 -21.97 7.06 23.14
C GLY A 63 -21.44 5.83 22.40
N GLY A 64 -20.55 6.02 21.41
CA GLY A 64 -19.83 4.93 20.73
C GLY A 64 -18.37 4.85 21.15
N ALA A 65 -17.81 3.63 21.17
CA ALA A 65 -16.39 3.41 21.42
C ALA A 65 -15.53 4.18 20.40
N LEU A 66 -14.44 4.78 20.88
CA LEU A 66 -13.47 5.49 20.05
C LEU A 66 -12.78 4.48 19.12
N HIS A 67 -12.97 4.62 17.80
CA HIS A 67 -12.28 3.79 16.82
C HIS A 67 -11.04 4.56 16.32
N LEU A 68 -9.85 4.13 16.74
CA LEU A 68 -8.59 4.64 16.21
C LEU A 68 -8.33 4.01 14.84
N GLU A 69 -8.56 4.76 13.75
CA GLU A 69 -7.99 4.46 12.44
C GLU A 69 -6.73 5.29 12.24
N ARG A 70 -5.63 4.66 11.77
CA ARG A 70 -4.40 5.37 11.42
C ARG A 70 -4.57 6.02 10.05
N SER A 71 -4.23 7.30 9.90
CA SER A 71 -3.98 7.88 8.58
C SER A 71 -2.60 8.52 8.56
N PHE A 72 -1.80 8.10 7.58
CA PHE A 72 -0.47 8.62 7.31
C PHE A 72 -0.61 10.00 6.67
N VAL A 73 0.07 11.02 7.21
CA VAL A 73 0.26 12.28 6.48
C VAL A 73 1.32 12.04 5.43
N TYR A 74 0.97 12.34 4.18
CA TYR A 74 1.87 12.12 3.05
C TYR A 74 3.20 12.88 3.24
N PRO A 75 4.35 12.27 2.90
CA PRO A 75 5.67 12.87 3.04
C PRO A 75 5.84 14.26 2.41
N LYS A 76 5.04 14.54 1.37
CA LYS A 76 5.09 15.81 0.61
C LYS A 76 4.40 16.97 1.33
N GLU A 77 3.48 16.70 2.25
CA GLU A 77 2.71 17.72 2.97
C GLU A 77 3.33 18.05 4.33
N LEU A 78 4.14 17.13 4.85
CA LEU A 78 4.79 17.25 6.15
C LEU A 78 5.66 18.51 6.31
N PRO A 79 6.48 18.95 5.33
CA PRO A 79 7.27 20.17 5.50
C PRO A 79 6.40 21.41 5.69
N LYS A 80 5.32 21.54 4.93
CA LYS A 80 4.37 22.66 5.05
C LYS A 80 3.64 22.64 6.39
N LEU A 81 3.31 21.45 6.88
CA LEU A 81 2.71 21.27 8.20
C LEU A 81 3.69 21.68 9.30
N LEU A 82 4.95 21.26 9.23
CA LEU A 82 5.98 21.58 10.22
C LEU A 82 6.37 23.06 10.22
N GLU A 83 6.40 23.70 9.04
CA GLU A 83 6.61 25.16 8.89
C GLU A 83 5.49 25.99 9.57
N THR A 84 4.37 25.36 9.94
CA THR A 84 3.32 26.02 10.74
C THR A 84 3.72 26.15 12.22
N PHE A 85 4.64 25.32 12.70
CA PHE A 85 5.03 25.21 14.11
C PHE A 85 6.47 25.61 14.39
N PHE A 86 7.33 25.54 13.38
CA PHE A 86 8.76 25.80 13.51
C PHE A 86 9.23 26.77 12.43
N ASP A 87 10.32 27.47 12.72
CA ASP A 87 10.97 28.32 11.74
C ASP A 87 11.37 27.50 10.50
N LYS A 88 11.05 28.05 9.33
CA LYS A 88 11.30 27.40 8.04
C LYS A 88 12.76 26.94 7.88
N GLY A 89 13.72 27.74 8.35
CA GLY A 89 15.14 27.39 8.31
C GLY A 89 15.48 26.14 9.13
N ASP A 90 14.82 25.94 10.27
CA ASP A 90 15.03 24.77 11.12
C ASP A 90 14.37 23.51 10.53
N VAL A 91 13.18 23.66 9.94
CA VAL A 91 12.50 22.58 9.20
C VAL A 91 13.35 22.13 8.01
N GLU A 92 13.82 23.06 7.19
CA GLU A 92 14.68 22.75 6.03
C GLU A 92 15.99 22.07 6.46
N LYS A 93 16.63 22.56 7.53
CA LYS A 93 17.87 22.00 8.07
C LYS A 93 17.67 20.57 8.57
N ALA A 94 16.59 20.33 9.30
CA ALA A 94 16.29 19.02 9.87
C ALA A 94 15.82 18.02 8.79
N MET A 95 15.04 18.46 7.79
CA MET A 95 14.72 17.66 6.60
C MET A 95 15.97 17.29 5.80
N ARG A 96 16.90 18.24 5.60
CA ARG A 96 18.17 17.99 4.90
C ARG A 96 19.04 17.00 5.67
N ALA A 97 19.09 17.10 6.99
CA ALA A 97 19.81 16.17 7.86
C ALA A 97 19.18 14.77 7.89
N LEU A 98 17.83 14.68 7.85
CA LEU A 98 17.10 13.41 7.73
C LEU A 98 17.37 12.73 6.39
N MET A 99 17.46 13.49 5.29
CA MET A 99 17.69 12.96 3.94
C MET A 99 19.18 12.63 3.63
N SER A 100 20.10 12.93 4.56
CA SER A 100 21.55 12.74 4.38
C SER A 100 22.17 11.69 5.31
N ARG A 101 21.37 10.95 6.10
CA ARG A 101 21.89 9.79 6.85
C ARG A 101 22.28 8.67 5.87
N PRO A 102 23.35 7.92 6.14
CA PRO A 102 23.74 6.77 5.32
C PRO A 102 22.72 5.62 5.38
N ASP A 103 21.93 5.51 6.46
CA ASP A 103 20.81 4.57 6.58
C ASP A 103 19.47 5.14 6.08
N SER A 104 19.35 6.47 6.02
CA SER A 104 18.32 7.10 5.20
C SER A 104 18.83 7.08 3.76
N THR A 105 18.87 5.90 3.16
CA THR A 105 19.00 5.87 1.72
C THR A 105 17.83 6.72 1.21
N PRO A 106 18.02 7.90 0.59
CA PRO A 106 16.91 8.58 -0.07
C PRO A 106 16.30 7.49 -0.95
N PRO A 107 14.98 7.23 -0.89
CA PRO A 107 14.38 6.04 -1.47
C PRO A 107 15.00 5.84 -2.85
N GLN A 108 15.85 4.81 -2.95
CA GLN A 108 16.64 4.60 -4.16
C GLN A 108 15.64 4.57 -5.32
N PRO A 109 15.99 5.11 -6.49
CA PRO A 109 15.15 5.14 -7.68
C PRO A 109 14.93 3.74 -8.30
N HIS A 110 14.69 2.72 -7.46
CA HIS A 110 13.85 1.57 -7.78
C HIS A 110 12.36 1.97 -7.82
N ALA A 111 12.06 3.24 -7.54
CA ALA A 111 10.78 3.90 -7.61
C ALA A 111 10.07 3.59 -8.93
N GLY A 112 9.20 2.59 -8.89
CA GLY A 112 8.18 2.44 -9.89
C GLY A 112 7.58 1.05 -10.00
N ARG A 113 8.35 -0.02 -9.75
CA ARG A 113 7.84 -1.38 -9.93
C ARG A 113 7.02 -1.84 -8.73
N LEU A 114 5.72 -2.00 -8.95
CA LEU A 114 4.77 -2.35 -7.91
C LEU A 114 4.00 -3.62 -8.29
N VAL A 115 3.74 -4.45 -7.30
CA VAL A 115 2.82 -5.59 -7.41
C VAL A 115 1.71 -5.40 -6.40
N PHE A 116 0.53 -5.05 -6.90
CA PHE A 116 -0.69 -4.97 -6.12
C PHE A 116 -1.31 -6.36 -6.03
N ILE A 117 -1.60 -6.82 -4.81
CA ILE A 117 -1.97 -8.22 -4.57
C ILE A 117 -3.31 -8.33 -3.82
N ASP A 118 -4.23 -9.13 -4.36
CA ASP A 118 -5.38 -9.66 -3.60
C ASP A 118 -5.01 -10.96 -2.86
N ILE A 119 -5.85 -11.37 -1.92
CA ILE A 119 -5.75 -12.61 -1.17
C ILE A 119 -6.78 -13.61 -1.70
N ASP A 120 -8.08 -13.29 -1.63
CA ASP A 120 -9.14 -14.19 -2.09
C ASP A 120 -8.97 -14.44 -3.60
N GLY A 121 -9.14 -15.70 -4.03
CA GLY A 121 -8.98 -16.08 -5.44
C GLY A 121 -7.54 -16.07 -5.98
N VAL A 122 -6.60 -15.40 -5.30
CA VAL A 122 -5.19 -15.28 -5.71
C VAL A 122 -4.27 -16.13 -4.84
N LEU A 123 -4.18 -15.82 -3.55
CA LEU A 123 -3.39 -16.57 -2.55
C LEU A 123 -4.26 -17.55 -1.76
N LEU A 124 -5.58 -17.36 -1.80
CA LEU A 124 -6.59 -18.21 -1.18
C LEU A 124 -7.66 -18.57 -2.23
N SER A 125 -7.26 -19.42 -3.17
CA SER A 125 -8.11 -19.95 -4.23
C SER A 125 -9.09 -21.02 -3.72
N PHE A 126 -10.06 -21.44 -4.54
CA PHE A 126 -10.93 -22.58 -4.17
C PHE A 126 -10.13 -23.85 -3.88
N ARG A 127 -9.06 -24.13 -4.63
CA ARG A 127 -8.16 -25.26 -4.33
C ARG A 127 -7.51 -25.12 -2.96
N SER A 128 -7.16 -23.91 -2.56
CA SER A 128 -6.59 -23.64 -1.23
C SER A 128 -7.59 -23.93 -0.12
N TRP A 129 -8.88 -23.65 -0.38
CA TRP A 129 -9.97 -23.97 0.54
C TRP A 129 -10.25 -25.47 0.72
N THR A 130 -9.91 -26.32 -0.26
CA THR A 130 -10.13 -27.77 -0.17
C THR A 130 -9.00 -28.52 0.54
N THR A 131 -7.94 -27.83 0.96
CA THR A 131 -6.86 -28.43 1.75
C THR A 131 -7.39 -28.96 3.09
N SER A 132 -6.73 -29.97 3.65
CA SER A 132 -7.13 -30.59 4.93
C SER A 132 -7.14 -29.59 6.09
N HIS A 133 -6.31 -28.55 6.04
CA HIS A 133 -6.24 -27.50 7.05
C HIS A 133 -7.36 -26.46 6.90
N ASN A 134 -7.61 -25.96 5.69
CA ASN A 134 -8.61 -24.91 5.47
C ASN A 134 -10.05 -25.43 5.39
N ALA A 135 -10.28 -26.65 4.90
CA ALA A 135 -11.62 -27.17 4.67
C ALA A 135 -12.50 -27.18 5.95
N PRO A 136 -11.99 -27.55 7.15
CA PRO A 136 -12.76 -27.44 8.39
C PRO A 136 -13.13 -25.99 8.77
N LEU A 137 -12.30 -25.02 8.40
CA LEU A 137 -12.49 -23.60 8.72
C LEU A 137 -13.61 -22.94 7.91
N TRP A 138 -14.04 -23.54 6.78
CA TRP A 138 -15.09 -23.01 5.92
C TRP A 138 -16.41 -22.73 6.66
N ARG A 139 -16.76 -23.58 7.63
CA ARG A 139 -18.00 -23.43 8.42
C ARG A 139 -17.89 -22.46 9.58
N SER A 140 -16.68 -22.02 9.91
CA SER A 140 -16.46 -21.08 11.01
C SER A 140 -16.83 -19.66 10.56
N PRO A 141 -17.31 -18.80 11.49
CA PRO A 141 -17.52 -17.38 11.22
C PRO A 141 -16.26 -16.72 10.65
N VAL A 142 -16.42 -15.77 9.72
CA VAL A 142 -15.30 -15.07 9.04
C VAL A 142 -14.29 -14.51 10.05
N ALA A 143 -14.76 -13.76 11.03
CA ALA A 143 -13.92 -13.16 12.07
C ALA A 143 -13.13 -14.18 12.92
N GLN A 144 -13.58 -15.44 12.98
CA GLN A 144 -12.88 -16.48 13.73
C GLN A 144 -11.88 -17.24 12.86
N ARG A 145 -12.19 -17.44 11.57
CA ARG A 145 -11.35 -18.26 10.68
C ARG A 145 -10.17 -17.53 10.06
N MET A 146 -10.29 -16.24 9.76
CA MET A 146 -9.31 -15.53 8.90
C MET A 146 -7.86 -15.68 9.36
N LYS A 147 -7.60 -15.57 10.68
CA LYS A 147 -6.25 -15.75 11.26
C LYS A 147 -5.70 -17.17 11.21
N HIS A 148 -6.56 -18.16 11.00
CA HIS A 148 -6.21 -19.57 10.97
C HIS A 148 -6.04 -20.12 9.55
N LEU A 149 -6.50 -19.39 8.53
CA LEU A 149 -6.39 -19.82 7.14
C LEU A 149 -4.92 -19.89 6.72
N GLU A 150 -4.59 -20.97 6.02
CA GLU A 150 -3.31 -21.11 5.32
C GLU A 150 -3.46 -20.62 3.89
N LEU A 151 -2.58 -19.72 3.48
CA LEU A 151 -2.48 -19.26 2.10
C LEU A 151 -1.68 -20.27 1.27
N ASP A 152 -1.92 -20.32 -0.04
CA ASP A 152 -1.21 -21.23 -0.94
C ASP A 152 0.29 -20.91 -0.98
N GLN A 153 1.06 -21.82 -0.40
CA GLN A 153 2.51 -21.70 -0.29
C GLN A 153 3.20 -21.71 -1.66
N THR A 154 2.59 -22.33 -2.68
CA THR A 154 3.13 -22.31 -4.05
C THR A 154 3.02 -20.90 -4.63
N SER A 155 1.83 -20.30 -4.56
CA SER A 155 1.57 -18.92 -4.98
C SER A 155 2.49 -17.92 -4.26
N ILE A 156 2.66 -18.07 -2.94
CA ILE A 156 3.58 -17.21 -2.15
C ILE A 156 5.03 -17.35 -2.64
N GLY A 157 5.52 -18.58 -2.82
CA GLY A 157 6.89 -18.80 -3.30
C GLY A 157 7.16 -18.18 -4.67
N LEU A 158 6.19 -18.30 -5.60
CA LEU A 158 6.26 -17.66 -6.91
C LEU A 158 6.24 -16.12 -6.81
N LEU A 159 5.37 -15.57 -5.95
CA LEU A 159 5.25 -14.12 -5.78
C LEU A 159 6.51 -13.49 -5.15
N VAL A 160 7.08 -14.13 -4.13
CA VAL A 160 8.36 -13.73 -3.51
C VAL A 160 9.46 -13.69 -4.57
N ARG A 161 9.56 -14.76 -5.37
CA ARG A 161 10.56 -14.89 -6.43
C ARG A 161 10.37 -13.85 -7.54
N LEU A 162 9.11 -13.58 -7.92
CA LEU A 162 8.77 -12.53 -8.87
C LEU A 162 9.28 -11.17 -8.38
N CYS A 163 8.99 -10.82 -7.12
CA CYS A 163 9.43 -9.55 -6.53
C CYS A 163 10.97 -9.44 -6.49
N ASP A 164 11.66 -10.52 -6.14
CA ASP A 164 13.12 -10.57 -6.10
C ASP A 164 13.77 -10.35 -7.49
N LEU A 165 13.20 -10.97 -8.53
CA LEU A 165 13.70 -10.86 -9.91
C LEU A 165 13.33 -9.51 -10.53
N ALA A 166 12.09 -9.06 -10.34
CA ALA A 166 11.59 -7.80 -10.89
C ALA A 166 12.09 -6.56 -10.13
N LYS A 167 12.63 -6.75 -8.93
CA LYS A 167 12.92 -5.68 -7.95
C LYS A 167 11.66 -4.85 -7.65
N ALA A 168 10.53 -5.54 -7.55
CA ALA A 168 9.23 -4.93 -7.31
C ALA A 168 8.86 -4.95 -5.81
N ARG A 169 7.97 -4.03 -5.42
CA ARG A 169 7.42 -3.96 -4.05
C ARG A 169 5.97 -4.39 -4.01
N LEU A 170 5.60 -5.13 -2.96
CA LEU A 170 4.23 -5.57 -2.71
C LEU A 170 3.39 -4.46 -2.09
N VAL A 171 2.14 -4.38 -2.55
CA VAL A 171 1.10 -3.52 -1.99
C VAL A 171 -0.19 -4.33 -1.87
N LEU A 172 -0.75 -4.44 -0.67
CA LEU A 172 -1.99 -5.16 -0.44
C LEU A 172 -3.19 -4.35 -0.95
N THR A 173 -4.02 -4.97 -1.80
CA THR A 173 -5.29 -4.38 -2.27
C THR A 173 -6.52 -5.16 -1.81
N SER A 174 -6.34 -6.28 -1.12
CA SER A 174 -7.42 -7.18 -0.72
C SER A 174 -8.52 -6.56 0.15
N THR A 175 -9.73 -7.10 0.03
CA THR A 175 -10.87 -6.78 0.91
C THR A 175 -10.66 -7.23 2.34
N TRP A 176 -9.69 -8.12 2.60
CA TRP A 176 -9.26 -8.48 3.96
C TRP A 176 -8.91 -7.24 4.80
N ARG A 177 -8.42 -6.16 4.18
CA ARG A 177 -8.18 -4.87 4.87
C ARG A 177 -9.45 -4.30 5.54
N LYS A 178 -10.64 -4.66 5.05
CA LYS A 178 -11.94 -4.19 5.56
C LYS A 178 -12.55 -5.15 6.57
N THR A 179 -12.31 -6.45 6.41
CA THR A 179 -12.99 -7.52 7.15
C THR A 179 -12.12 -8.19 8.20
N TRP A 180 -10.82 -7.89 8.22
CA TRP A 180 -9.89 -8.43 9.20
C TRP A 180 -10.36 -8.08 10.63
N PRO A 181 -10.49 -9.08 11.52
CA PRO A 181 -11.10 -8.90 12.84
C PRO A 181 -10.17 -8.27 13.88
N HIS A 182 -8.90 -8.06 13.53
CA HIS A 182 -7.88 -7.46 14.40
C HIS A 182 -7.37 -6.15 13.79
N ASP A 183 -6.35 -5.54 14.37
CA ASP A 183 -5.71 -4.39 13.74
C ASP A 183 -4.97 -4.78 12.45
N LEU A 184 -4.70 -3.80 11.59
CA LEU A 184 -4.07 -4.01 10.28
C LEU A 184 -2.58 -4.37 10.39
N THR A 185 -1.93 -4.12 11.53
CA THR A 185 -0.56 -4.58 11.77
C THR A 185 -0.55 -6.10 11.93
N ALA A 186 -1.53 -6.64 12.67
CA ALA A 186 -1.71 -8.09 12.80
C ALA A 186 -2.03 -8.78 11.46
N LEU A 187 -2.72 -8.10 10.53
CA LEU A 187 -2.89 -8.59 9.16
C LEU A 187 -1.55 -8.66 8.43
N HIS A 188 -0.75 -7.60 8.50
CA HIS A 188 0.57 -7.57 7.87
C HIS A 188 1.50 -8.65 8.42
N ASP A 189 1.55 -8.78 9.74
CA ASP A 189 2.35 -9.81 10.42
C ASP A 189 1.87 -11.21 10.02
N ARG A 190 0.56 -11.43 9.90
CA ARG A 190 0.03 -12.71 9.40
C ARG A 190 0.53 -12.99 7.98
N LEU A 191 0.51 -12.03 7.08
CA LEU A 191 1.00 -12.22 5.71
C LEU A 191 2.51 -12.54 5.69
N ILE A 192 3.28 -11.93 6.58
CA ILE A 192 4.71 -12.21 6.74
C ILE A 192 4.95 -13.61 7.30
N GLU A 193 4.19 -14.04 8.31
CA GLU A 193 4.23 -15.40 8.86
C GLU A 193 3.92 -16.46 7.80
N GLN A 194 3.05 -16.14 6.84
CA GLN A 194 2.71 -17.04 5.73
C GLN A 194 3.80 -17.11 4.64
N GLY A 195 4.84 -16.27 4.71
CA GLY A 195 5.99 -16.31 3.81
C GLY A 195 6.18 -15.08 2.92
N LEU A 196 5.28 -14.09 2.96
CA LEU A 196 5.47 -12.82 2.24
C LEU A 196 6.45 -11.92 3.01
N ARG A 197 7.75 -12.16 2.80
CA ARG A 197 8.85 -11.56 3.56
C ARG A 197 8.70 -10.05 3.76
N ARG A 198 9.07 -9.56 4.95
CA ARG A 198 8.92 -8.16 5.35
C ARG A 198 9.63 -7.18 4.41
N ASP A 199 10.78 -7.56 3.86
CA ASP A 199 11.60 -6.73 2.96
C ASP A 199 10.94 -6.49 1.60
N LEU A 200 9.92 -7.25 1.21
CA LEU A 200 9.25 -7.10 -0.09
C LEU A 200 8.18 -6.01 -0.12
N TRP A 201 7.67 -5.62 1.04
CA TRP A 201 6.55 -4.69 1.12
C TRP A 201 6.97 -3.27 0.80
N HIS A 202 6.11 -2.56 0.09
CA HIS A 202 6.23 -1.11 -0.06
C HIS A 202 6.07 -0.43 1.31
N HIS A 203 6.66 0.75 1.49
CA HIS A 203 6.56 1.49 2.76
C HIS A 203 5.09 1.81 3.11
N GLU A 204 4.30 2.19 2.10
CA GLU A 204 2.84 2.13 2.15
C GLU A 204 2.39 0.73 1.70
N TRP A 205 2.50 -0.25 2.59
CA TRP A 205 2.35 -1.68 2.28
C TRP A 205 0.95 -2.11 1.86
N MET A 206 -0.05 -1.23 2.00
CA MET A 206 -1.43 -1.48 1.58
C MET A 206 -2.06 -0.22 1.01
N VAL A 207 -3.07 -0.42 0.16
CA VAL A 207 -3.99 0.66 -0.21
C VAL A 207 -4.84 1.03 1.02
N PRO A 208 -5.15 2.32 1.28
CA PRO A 208 -6.08 2.72 2.32
C PRO A 208 -7.51 2.26 2.01
N VAL A 209 -8.27 1.94 3.06
CA VAL A 209 -9.72 1.68 2.94
C VAL A 209 -10.45 3.02 2.95
N ALA A 210 -11.36 3.22 2.00
CA ALA A 210 -12.18 4.43 1.95
C ALA A 210 -13.67 4.08 2.00
N ALA A 211 -14.40 4.70 2.93
CA ALA A 211 -15.82 4.48 3.11
C ALA A 211 -16.61 4.79 1.83
N GLY A 212 -17.51 3.89 1.44
CA GLY A 212 -18.33 4.03 0.24
C GLY A 212 -17.58 3.91 -1.08
N ARG A 213 -16.28 3.54 -1.07
CA ARG A 213 -15.50 3.30 -2.29
C ARG A 213 -15.27 1.81 -2.54
N SER A 214 -15.27 1.45 -3.82
CA SER A 214 -14.80 0.14 -4.27
C SER A 214 -13.28 0.03 -4.13
N LYS A 215 -12.76 -1.20 -4.07
CA LYS A 215 -11.31 -1.47 -4.07
C LYS A 215 -10.61 -0.80 -5.26
N TRP A 216 -11.25 -0.77 -6.42
CA TRP A 216 -10.71 -0.15 -7.63
C TRP A 216 -10.63 1.38 -7.52
N GLN A 217 -11.62 2.02 -6.89
CA GLN A 217 -11.60 3.46 -6.60
C GLN A 217 -10.55 3.81 -5.53
N GLU A 218 -10.38 2.96 -4.52
CA GLU A 218 -9.29 3.08 -3.54
C GLU A 218 -7.93 3.02 -4.23
N LEU A 219 -7.74 2.02 -5.10
CA LEU A 219 -6.50 1.84 -5.85
C LEU A 219 -6.17 3.06 -6.72
N ALA A 220 -7.13 3.59 -7.48
CA ALA A 220 -6.93 4.78 -8.30
C ALA A 220 -6.52 6.04 -7.52
N THR A 221 -6.86 6.08 -6.22
CA THR A 221 -6.56 7.21 -5.34
C THR A 221 -5.45 6.93 -4.33
N TRP A 222 -4.75 5.81 -4.48
CA TRP A 222 -3.63 5.41 -3.63
C TRP A 222 -2.44 6.38 -3.82
N GLY A 223 -2.19 7.27 -2.85
CA GLY A 223 -1.20 8.33 -2.99
C GLY A 223 0.27 7.88 -3.16
N GLY A 224 0.54 6.57 -3.01
CA GLY A 224 1.82 5.92 -3.29
C GLY A 224 2.16 5.74 -4.77
N TRP A 225 1.23 6.09 -5.66
CA TRP A 225 1.51 6.16 -7.10
C TRP A 225 2.65 7.14 -7.43
N SER A 226 3.38 6.81 -8.49
CA SER A 226 4.32 7.73 -9.12
C SER A 226 4.16 7.69 -10.63
N LYS A 227 4.41 8.82 -11.31
CA LYS A 227 4.33 8.90 -12.78
C LYS A 227 5.28 7.94 -13.50
N ASP A 228 6.32 7.47 -12.80
CA ASP A 228 7.34 6.56 -13.32
C ASP A 228 7.04 5.10 -12.86
N ALA A 229 5.86 4.85 -12.30
CA ALA A 229 5.46 3.53 -11.83
C ALA A 229 5.11 2.57 -12.96
N VAL A 230 5.58 1.33 -12.84
CA VAL A 230 5.23 0.16 -13.62
C VAL A 230 4.55 -0.83 -12.70
N ALA A 231 3.23 -0.91 -12.76
CA ALA A 231 2.42 -1.66 -11.81
C ALA A 231 1.79 -2.92 -12.43
N LEU A 232 1.92 -4.02 -11.71
CA LEU A 232 1.18 -5.25 -11.93
C LEU A 232 0.10 -5.37 -10.87
N ILE A 233 -1.16 -5.52 -11.27
CA ILE A 233 -2.28 -5.78 -10.37
C ILE A 233 -2.68 -7.24 -10.54
N ILE A 234 -2.61 -8.03 -9.47
CA ILE A 234 -2.95 -9.45 -9.47
C ILE A 234 -4.24 -9.62 -8.67
N ASP A 235 -5.28 -10.07 -9.37
CA ASP A 235 -6.64 -10.15 -8.86
C ASP A 235 -7.40 -11.28 -9.57
N ASP A 236 -8.36 -11.93 -8.94
CA ASP A 236 -9.23 -12.88 -9.65
C ASP A 236 -10.46 -12.20 -10.28
N GLU A 237 -10.80 -10.98 -9.82
CA GLU A 237 -11.89 -10.18 -10.35
C GLU A 237 -11.40 -9.20 -11.43
N LEU A 238 -12.23 -9.03 -12.48
CA LEU A 238 -12.02 -7.95 -13.44
C LEU A 238 -12.55 -6.63 -12.87
N PRO A 239 -11.86 -5.51 -13.07
CA PRO A 239 -12.40 -4.20 -12.72
C PRO A 239 -13.66 -3.91 -13.56
N PRO A 240 -14.57 -3.07 -13.04
CA PRO A 240 -15.69 -2.59 -13.84
C PRO A 240 -15.18 -1.75 -15.03
N GLU A 241 -15.99 -1.65 -16.09
CA GLU A 241 -15.62 -0.95 -17.33
C GLU A 241 -15.27 0.54 -17.10
N ASP A 242 -15.85 1.16 -16.09
CA ASP A 242 -15.69 2.57 -15.72
C ASP A 242 -14.63 2.81 -14.64
N VAL A 243 -13.69 1.87 -14.46
CA VAL A 243 -12.65 1.98 -13.44
C VAL A 243 -11.82 3.26 -13.60
N PRO A 244 -11.62 4.06 -12.52
CA PRO A 244 -10.85 5.29 -12.64
C PRO A 244 -9.37 5.00 -12.96
N PRO A 245 -8.72 5.87 -13.78
CA PRO A 245 -7.34 5.66 -14.15
C PRO A 245 -6.38 5.93 -12.98
N VAL A 246 -5.27 5.19 -12.95
CA VAL A 246 -4.18 5.37 -11.98
C VAL A 246 -3.08 6.28 -12.52
N ILE A 247 -2.29 6.89 -11.63
CA ILE A 247 -1.12 7.70 -12.01
C ILE A 247 0.10 6.79 -12.10
N SER A 248 0.44 6.31 -13.30
CA SER A 248 1.59 5.42 -13.54
C SER A 248 2.09 5.53 -14.98
N GLU A 249 3.36 5.19 -15.22
CA GLU A 249 3.90 5.02 -16.57
C GLU A 249 3.16 3.86 -17.27
N GLN A 250 2.97 2.77 -16.53
CA GLN A 250 2.26 1.60 -17.00
C GLN A 250 1.58 0.89 -15.83
N ALA A 251 0.33 0.45 -16.05
CA ALA A 251 -0.36 -0.45 -15.15
C ALA A 251 -1.05 -1.53 -15.96
N VAL A 252 -0.97 -2.78 -15.48
CA VAL A 252 -1.65 -3.91 -16.09
C VAL A 252 -2.32 -4.77 -15.03
N LEU A 253 -3.43 -5.39 -15.40
CA LEU A 253 -4.11 -6.42 -14.62
C LEU A 253 -3.67 -7.80 -15.11
N LEU A 254 -3.28 -8.65 -14.19
CA LEU A 254 -3.06 -10.07 -14.41
C LEU A 254 -4.13 -10.84 -13.64
N GLN A 255 -5.12 -11.35 -14.38
CA GLN A 255 -6.22 -12.08 -13.77
C GLN A 255 -5.73 -13.47 -13.29
N ALA A 256 -5.84 -13.74 -11.99
CA ALA A 256 -5.66 -15.07 -11.43
C ALA A 256 -6.93 -15.90 -11.63
N ASP A 257 -6.78 -17.20 -11.83
CA ASP A 257 -7.93 -18.10 -11.84
C ASP A 257 -8.39 -18.29 -10.39
N LYS A 258 -9.61 -17.87 -10.04
CA LYS A 258 -10.12 -18.02 -8.66
C LYS A 258 -10.10 -19.45 -8.11
N PHE A 259 -10.13 -20.46 -8.98
CA PHE A 259 -10.09 -21.86 -8.59
C PHE A 259 -8.67 -22.35 -8.30
N GLU A 260 -7.70 -21.94 -9.12
CA GLU A 260 -6.30 -22.39 -9.02
C GLU A 260 -5.38 -21.43 -8.26
N GLY A 261 -5.67 -20.14 -8.27
CA GLY A 261 -4.85 -19.08 -7.68
C GLY A 261 -3.76 -18.54 -8.61
N PHE A 262 -2.77 -17.88 -8.02
CA PHE A 262 -1.58 -17.38 -8.72
C PHE A 262 -0.60 -18.52 -9.02
N GLY A 263 -0.78 -19.15 -10.19
CA GLY A 263 0.01 -20.29 -10.63
C GLY A 263 1.24 -19.96 -11.48
N ALA A 264 1.94 -21.01 -11.92
CA ALA A 264 3.15 -20.90 -12.75
C ALA A 264 2.95 -20.09 -14.03
N TYR A 265 1.79 -20.21 -14.67
CA TYR A 265 1.49 -19.43 -15.87
C TYR A 265 1.39 -17.93 -15.60
N ASN A 266 0.64 -17.52 -14.55
CA ASN A 266 0.57 -16.12 -14.13
C ASN A 266 1.97 -15.59 -13.75
N TYR A 267 2.79 -16.42 -13.12
CA TYR A 267 4.18 -16.09 -12.82
C TYR A 267 5.00 -15.77 -14.08
N PHE A 268 4.89 -16.56 -15.15
CA PHE A 268 5.60 -16.26 -16.41
C PHE A 268 5.07 -15.02 -17.11
N ASP A 269 3.76 -14.81 -17.14
CA ASP A 269 3.14 -13.59 -17.69
C ASP A 269 3.65 -12.34 -16.94
N ALA A 270 3.78 -12.43 -15.62
CA ALA A 270 4.31 -11.36 -14.78
C ALA A 270 5.81 -11.10 -15.03
N LEU A 271 6.62 -12.16 -15.20
CA LEU A 271 8.04 -12.00 -15.55
C LEU A 271 8.20 -11.31 -16.92
N GLU A 272 7.40 -11.69 -17.90
CA GLU A 272 7.38 -11.05 -19.22
C GLU A 272 7.00 -9.58 -19.13
N PHE A 273 5.94 -9.24 -18.38
CA PHE A 273 5.53 -7.86 -18.14
C PHE A 273 6.67 -7.00 -17.57
N PHE A 274 7.39 -7.49 -16.57
CA PHE A 274 8.53 -6.76 -16.00
C PHE A 274 9.81 -6.82 -16.84
N GLY A 275 9.81 -7.57 -17.95
CA GLY A 275 10.97 -7.76 -18.82
C GLY A 275 12.11 -8.52 -18.15
N VAL A 276 11.79 -9.42 -17.21
CA VAL A 276 12.78 -10.20 -16.44
C VAL A 276 12.71 -11.68 -16.77
N LYS A 277 13.81 -12.39 -16.55
CA LYS A 277 13.91 -13.83 -16.82
C LYS A 277 14.29 -14.57 -15.56
N ASP A 278 13.65 -15.70 -15.36
CA ASP A 278 14.04 -16.67 -14.36
C ASP A 278 14.89 -17.77 -14.99
N LYS A 279 16.18 -17.84 -14.64
CA LYS A 279 17.11 -18.83 -15.22
C LYS A 279 16.94 -20.23 -14.66
N ALA A 280 16.28 -20.37 -13.51
CA ALA A 280 16.17 -21.64 -12.80
C ALA A 280 14.83 -22.37 -13.08
N VAL A 281 13.95 -21.80 -13.90
CA VAL A 281 12.69 -22.44 -14.32
C VAL A 281 12.47 -22.17 -15.80
N LYS A 282 11.96 -23.18 -16.54
CA LYS A 282 11.58 -23.01 -17.94
C LYS A 282 10.08 -22.76 -18.05
N PRO A 283 9.64 -21.85 -18.95
CA PRO A 283 8.23 -21.73 -19.27
C PRO A 283 7.66 -23.07 -19.76
N PRO A 284 6.43 -23.43 -19.39
CA PRO A 284 5.76 -24.62 -19.91
C PRO A 284 5.61 -24.54 -21.43
N THR A 285 5.73 -25.69 -22.11
CA THR A 285 5.51 -25.81 -23.55
C THR A 285 4.02 -25.68 -23.85
N GLY A 286 3.61 -24.53 -24.39
CA GLY A 286 2.21 -24.22 -24.68
C GLY A 286 1.57 -23.38 -23.58
N LEU A 287 1.61 -22.06 -23.77
CA LEU A 287 0.77 -21.13 -23.01
C LEU A 287 -0.60 -21.07 -23.69
N PRO A 288 -1.73 -21.14 -22.96
CA PRO A 288 -3.04 -20.91 -23.55
C PRO A 288 -3.10 -19.53 -24.24
N PRO A 289 -3.76 -19.41 -25.41
CA PRO A 289 -3.69 -18.21 -26.26
C PRO A 289 -4.37 -16.97 -25.65
N ASP A 290 -5.35 -17.14 -24.77
CA ASP A 290 -6.16 -16.05 -24.19
C ASP A 290 -5.61 -15.56 -22.84
N ARG A 291 -4.31 -15.76 -22.58
CA ARG A 291 -3.62 -15.32 -21.35
C ARG A 291 -2.82 -14.04 -21.56
N GLY A 292 -2.44 -13.43 -20.43
CA GLY A 292 -1.51 -12.31 -20.41
C GLY A 292 -2.00 -11.17 -19.53
N CYS A 293 -1.16 -10.14 -19.45
CA CYS A 293 -1.47 -8.92 -18.75
C CYS A 293 -2.42 -8.06 -19.60
N GLN A 294 -3.58 -7.69 -19.04
CA GLN A 294 -4.53 -6.78 -19.65
C GLN A 294 -4.17 -5.33 -19.30
N PRO A 295 -4.25 -4.37 -20.23
CA PRO A 295 -4.01 -2.97 -19.90
C PRO A 295 -4.96 -2.47 -18.80
N TYR A 296 -4.43 -1.79 -17.80
CA TYR A 296 -5.22 -1.08 -16.80
C TYR A 296 -5.23 0.42 -17.13
N PRO A 297 -6.36 1.14 -16.96
CA PRO A 297 -6.41 2.56 -17.30
C PRO A 297 -5.39 3.39 -16.53
N THR A 298 -4.54 4.12 -17.26
CA THR A 298 -3.55 5.05 -16.69
C THR A 298 -3.85 6.47 -17.13
N MET A 299 -3.67 7.44 -16.23
CA MET A 299 -3.60 8.85 -16.62
C MET A 299 -2.33 9.03 -17.42
N LYS A 300 -2.42 8.99 -18.77
CA LYS A 300 -1.24 9.22 -19.64
C LYS A 300 -0.55 10.50 -19.16
N PRO A 301 0.73 10.45 -18.74
CA PRO A 301 1.51 11.66 -18.62
C PRO A 301 1.47 12.34 -19.98
N THR A 302 1.14 13.63 -19.99
CA THR A 302 1.17 14.42 -21.21
C THR A 302 2.63 14.50 -21.68
N LEU A 303 3.06 13.55 -22.51
CA LEU A 303 4.03 13.66 -23.62
C LEU A 303 4.39 12.25 -24.15
N PRO A 304 4.55 12.08 -25.48
CA PRO A 304 4.76 10.78 -26.09
C PRO A 304 6.22 10.35 -25.94
N ARG A 305 6.45 9.16 -25.34
CA ARG A 305 7.74 8.48 -25.46
C ARG A 305 7.64 7.44 -26.58
N SER A 306 8.47 7.58 -27.60
CA SER A 306 8.58 6.62 -28.70
C SER A 306 9.10 5.28 -28.14
N ALA A 307 8.43 4.17 -28.47
CA ALA A 307 8.93 2.84 -28.14
C ALA A 307 10.26 2.57 -28.88
N PRO A 308 11.29 1.99 -28.23
CA PRO A 308 12.42 1.43 -28.95
C PRO A 308 11.97 0.17 -29.70
N SER A 309 11.88 0.30 -31.02
CA SER A 309 11.71 -0.83 -31.96
C SER A 309 12.92 -1.76 -31.85
N MET A 310 12.78 -2.93 -31.24
CA MET A 310 13.81 -3.99 -31.24
C MET A 310 13.45 -5.24 -32.05
N PHE A 311 12.45 -5.17 -32.93
CA PHE A 311 12.26 -6.19 -33.97
C PHE A 311 11.80 -5.53 -35.28
N ARG A 312 12.76 -5.24 -36.16
CA ARG A 312 12.55 -5.36 -37.61
C ARG A 312 13.46 -6.50 -38.08
N LEU A 313 12.83 -7.59 -38.49
CA LEU A 313 13.39 -8.47 -39.51
C LEU A 313 13.35 -7.74 -40.85
#